data_AF-A0A4Q2Y9V6-F1
#
_entry.id   AF-A0A4Q2Y9V6-F1
#
_cell.length_a   1.000
_cell.length_b   1.000
_cell.length_c   1.000
_cell.angle_alpha   90.00
_cell.angle_beta   90.00
_cell.angle_gamma   90.00
#
_symmetry.space_group_name_H-M   'P 1'
#
loop_
_entity.id
_entity.type
_entity.pdbx_description
1 polymer ?
#
loop_
_entity_poly.entity_id
_entity_poly.type
_entity_poly.pdbx_seq_one_letter_code
_entity_poly.pdbx_strand_id
1 'polypeptide(L)'
;MKPKFSNRMLVAMAGLILGFSAASLMAPADHARSIARANRHTTERKVPDAEMPNTSLDDGTPRTLEDLEKHYRTKGAGPDLAGHLERLTPEEIRSLMEALWEVQRAGEVDPGVLPVAIQAAARELYRREGIGALEWGNTLAEQGKSEIFEKLVMAAVEDSPEQAKPWVDIFQSKYAFPFSNPFREVAFRAASTKGVDAVLEARRILGGGVGEQLVYGPLPDDFDFKRMLAEAPDSMGSHGAVGFESAVELWAGTDPDAAWQALMETGGDNRKVASRYLDSIFNGMSQTVGE
;
A
#
# COMPACT_ATOMS: atom_id res chain seq x y z
N MET A 1 17.61 -41.53 3.68
CA MET A 1 18.58 -40.90 2.76
C MET A 1 19.08 -39.60 3.37
N LYS A 2 20.38 -39.46 3.64
CA LYS A 2 20.98 -38.20 4.12
C LYS A 2 21.22 -37.28 2.91
N PRO A 3 20.73 -36.02 2.89
CA PRO A 3 21.05 -35.12 1.80
C PRO A 3 22.56 -34.83 1.81
N LYS A 4 23.24 -35.12 0.69
CA LYS A 4 24.64 -34.75 0.49
C LYS A 4 24.69 -33.26 0.21
N PHE A 5 25.11 -32.48 1.21
CA PHE A 5 25.50 -31.09 0.99
C PHE A 5 26.68 -31.05 0.03
N SER A 6 26.57 -30.27 -1.04
CA SER A 6 27.68 -30.02 -1.95
C SER A 6 28.67 -29.09 -1.27
N ASN A 7 29.93 -29.52 -1.13
CA ASN A 7 31.03 -28.68 -0.63
C ASN A 7 31.15 -27.35 -1.39
N ARG A 8 30.60 -27.24 -2.61
CA ARG A 8 30.59 -25.99 -3.39
C ARG A 8 29.71 -24.90 -2.78
N MET A 9 28.58 -25.25 -2.15
CA MET A 9 27.69 -24.28 -1.51
C MET A 9 28.32 -23.72 -0.22
N LEU A 10 29.03 -24.58 0.52
CA LEU A 10 29.74 -24.20 1.75
C LEU A 10 30.94 -23.28 1.45
N VAL A 11 31.64 -23.52 0.34
CA VAL A 11 32.74 -22.65 -0.14
C VAL A 11 32.21 -21.31 -0.66
N ALA A 12 31.07 -21.29 -1.36
CA ALA A 12 30.46 -20.05 -1.83
C ALA A 12 29.98 -19.16 -0.66
N MET A 13 29.34 -19.73 0.37
CA MET A 13 28.96 -18.96 1.56
C MET A 13 30.17 -18.49 2.37
N ALA A 14 31.23 -19.30 2.48
CA ALA A 14 32.46 -18.89 3.16
C ALA A 14 33.14 -17.72 2.43
N GLY A 15 33.12 -17.71 1.09
CA GLY A 15 33.62 -16.60 0.28
C GLY A 15 32.82 -15.30 0.46
N LEU A 16 31.49 -15.40 0.56
CA LEU A 16 30.59 -14.25 0.79
C LEU A 16 30.76 -13.65 2.19
N ILE A 17 30.86 -14.50 3.23
CA ILE A 17 31.05 -14.07 4.62
C ILE A 17 32.43 -13.40 4.82
N LEU A 18 33.48 -13.93 4.19
CA LEU A 18 34.83 -13.35 4.25
C LEU A 18 34.93 -12.04 3.45
N GLY A 19 34.21 -11.91 2.33
CA GLY A 19 34.13 -10.66 1.57
C GLY A 19 33.42 -9.54 2.33
N PHE A 20 32.31 -9.85 3.00
CA PHE A 20 31.52 -8.87 3.77
C PHE A 20 32.27 -8.37 5.02
N SER A 21 33.01 -9.26 5.70
CA SER A 21 33.82 -8.90 6.87
C SER A 21 35.04 -8.03 6.53
N ALA A 22 35.58 -8.12 5.31
CA ALA A 22 36.69 -7.29 4.86
C ALA A 22 36.23 -5.86 4.49
N ALA A 23 34.99 -5.69 4.03
CA ALA A 23 34.43 -4.38 3.66
C ALA A 23 34.03 -3.55 4.89
N SER A 24 33.48 -4.18 5.94
CA SER A 24 33.03 -3.48 7.16
C SER A 24 34.18 -2.97 8.04
N LEU A 25 35.38 -3.56 7.94
CA LEU A 25 36.58 -3.11 8.66
C LEU A 25 37.29 -1.91 8.02
N MET A 26 36.87 -1.44 6.83
CA MET A 26 37.48 -0.31 6.13
C MET A 26 36.63 0.96 6.07
N ALA A 27 35.42 0.96 6.64
CA ALA A 27 34.59 2.17 6.72
C ALA A 27 34.92 2.98 8.00
N PRO A 28 35.39 4.24 7.89
CA PRO A 28 35.61 5.09 9.06
C PRO A 28 34.27 5.45 9.74
N ALA A 29 34.21 5.28 11.06
CA ALA A 29 33.02 5.42 11.90
C ALA A 29 32.36 6.83 11.93
N ASP A 30 32.91 7.80 11.21
CA ASP A 30 32.48 9.21 11.26
C ASP A 30 31.52 9.61 10.13
N HIS A 31 31.19 8.74 9.17
CA HIS A 31 30.28 9.10 8.06
C HIS A 31 28.78 8.91 8.35
N ALA A 32 28.40 8.02 9.28
CA ALA A 32 26.99 7.75 9.58
C ALA A 32 26.29 8.85 10.42
N ARG A 33 27.04 9.73 11.09
CA ARG A 33 26.46 10.83 11.93
C ARG A 33 26.42 12.19 11.25
N SER A 34 26.98 12.34 10.05
CA SER A 34 27.01 13.61 9.31
C SER A 34 25.69 13.91 8.56
N ILE A 35 25.00 12.86 8.11
CA ILE A 35 23.85 13.01 7.20
C ILE A 35 22.56 13.42 7.94
N ALA A 36 22.44 13.14 9.25
CA ALA A 36 21.28 13.54 10.07
C ALA A 36 21.25 15.03 10.47
N ARG A 37 22.27 15.83 10.15
CA ARG A 37 22.35 17.26 10.56
C ARG A 37 22.29 18.29 9.42
N ALA A 38 22.22 17.87 8.17
CA ALA A 38 22.34 18.79 7.02
C ALA A 38 21.05 19.51 6.59
N ASN A 39 19.88 19.18 7.14
CA ASN A 39 18.59 19.79 6.73
C ASN A 39 18.05 20.92 7.64
N ARG A 40 18.90 21.58 8.44
CA ARG A 40 18.53 22.80 9.19
C ARG A 40 19.33 24.02 8.73
N HIS A 41 18.99 24.54 7.55
CA HIS A 41 19.21 25.94 7.26
C HIS A 41 17.97 26.56 6.63
N THR A 42 17.13 27.12 7.51
CA THR A 42 16.05 28.04 7.18
C THR A 42 16.69 29.37 6.80
N THR A 43 16.71 29.69 5.51
CA THR A 43 17.09 31.01 5.01
C THR A 43 15.88 31.93 5.16
N GLU A 44 15.88 32.81 6.17
CA GLU A 44 14.95 33.94 6.28
C GLU A 44 15.16 34.86 5.07
N ARG A 45 14.33 34.72 4.04
CA ARG A 45 14.26 35.64 2.92
C ARG A 45 13.20 36.70 3.23
N LYS A 46 13.68 37.90 3.60
CA LYS A 46 12.86 39.11 3.78
C LYS A 46 12.17 39.46 2.45
N VAL A 47 10.86 39.26 2.39
CA VAL A 47 10.03 39.63 1.23
C VAL A 47 9.69 41.12 1.34
N PRO A 48 9.94 41.94 0.30
CA PRO A 48 9.51 43.33 0.29
C PRO A 48 7.99 43.42 0.10
N ASP A 49 7.35 44.29 0.89
CA ASP A 49 5.94 44.65 0.79
C ASP A 49 5.66 45.30 -0.58
N ALA A 50 5.23 44.48 -1.53
CA ALA A 50 4.65 44.95 -2.78
C ALA A 50 3.13 44.76 -2.67
N GLU A 51 2.40 45.88 -2.66
CA GLU A 51 0.94 45.89 -2.83
C GLU A 51 0.58 45.16 -4.12
N MET A 52 0.12 43.91 -3.98
CA MET A 52 -0.38 43.16 -5.11
C MET A 52 -1.78 43.66 -5.46
N PRO A 53 -2.04 43.99 -6.74
CA PRO A 53 -3.36 44.33 -7.20
C PRO A 53 -4.29 43.15 -6.93
N ASN A 54 -5.44 43.45 -6.33
CA ASN A 54 -6.50 42.50 -6.02
C ASN A 54 -7.21 42.07 -7.32
N THR A 55 -6.50 41.35 -8.18
CA THR A 55 -7.12 40.54 -9.23
C THR A 55 -7.68 39.31 -8.53
N SER A 56 -8.99 39.31 -8.32
CA SER A 56 -9.76 38.10 -8.03
C SER A 56 -9.49 37.12 -9.18
N LEU A 57 -8.45 36.31 -9.03
CA LEU A 57 -8.22 35.13 -9.83
C LEU A 57 -9.47 34.27 -9.64
N ASP A 58 -10.28 34.22 -10.67
CA ASP A 58 -11.13 33.08 -10.91
C ASP A 58 -10.18 31.88 -10.98
N ASP A 59 -9.98 31.23 -9.84
CA ASP A 59 -8.99 30.17 -9.64
C ASP A 59 -9.34 28.90 -10.44
N GLY A 60 -10.44 28.92 -11.19
CA GLY A 60 -10.94 27.79 -11.97
C GLY A 60 -11.31 26.59 -11.10
N THR A 61 -11.50 26.81 -9.80
CA THR A 61 -11.82 25.77 -8.82
C THR A 61 -13.30 25.46 -8.96
N PRO A 62 -13.68 24.26 -9.44
CA PRO A 62 -15.08 23.91 -9.66
C PRO A 62 -15.88 24.03 -8.35
N ARG A 63 -16.97 24.80 -8.39
CA ARG A 63 -17.80 25.11 -7.20
C ARG A 63 -19.10 24.34 -7.16
N THR A 64 -19.53 23.80 -8.29
CA THR A 64 -20.76 23.01 -8.41
C THR A 64 -20.45 21.57 -8.77
N LEU A 65 -21.40 20.67 -8.52
CA LEU A 65 -21.34 19.28 -8.93
C LEU A 65 -21.12 19.14 -10.44
N GLU A 66 -21.80 19.96 -11.24
CA GLU A 66 -21.68 19.98 -12.69
C GLU A 66 -20.27 20.40 -13.15
N ASP A 67 -19.68 21.41 -12.49
CA ASP A 67 -18.31 21.83 -12.78
C ASP A 67 -17.30 20.73 -12.43
N LEU A 68 -17.51 20.01 -11.31
CA LEU A 68 -16.67 18.90 -10.90
C LEU A 68 -16.75 17.73 -11.87
N GLU A 69 -17.96 17.36 -12.28
CA GLU A 69 -18.16 16.30 -13.26
C GLU A 69 -17.46 16.64 -14.59
N LYS A 70 -17.66 17.87 -15.08
CA LYS A 70 -16.98 18.37 -16.28
C LYS A 70 -15.46 18.40 -16.11
N HIS A 71 -14.97 18.80 -14.94
CA HIS A 71 -13.54 18.80 -14.64
C HIS A 71 -12.97 17.39 -14.70
N TYR A 72 -13.61 16.40 -14.04
CA TYR A 72 -13.12 15.03 -14.03
C TYR A 72 -13.16 14.37 -15.41
N ARG A 73 -14.18 14.66 -16.22
CA ARG A 73 -14.25 14.19 -17.61
C ARG A 73 -13.11 14.71 -18.48
N THR A 74 -12.61 15.93 -18.22
CA THR A 74 -11.65 16.62 -19.09
C THR A 74 -10.21 16.59 -18.62
N LYS A 75 -9.99 16.70 -17.30
CA LYS A 75 -8.67 16.83 -16.67
C LYS A 75 -8.32 15.70 -15.71
N GLY A 76 -9.33 14.92 -15.31
CA GLY A 76 -9.20 13.85 -14.33
C GLY A 76 -9.05 14.30 -12.88
N ALA A 77 -8.68 13.34 -12.02
CA ALA A 77 -8.52 13.54 -10.57
C ALA A 77 -7.31 14.44 -10.29
N GLY A 78 -7.54 15.76 -10.26
CA GLY A 78 -6.51 16.73 -9.87
C GLY A 78 -6.08 16.60 -8.41
N PRO A 79 -4.99 17.28 -8.00
CA PRO A 79 -4.46 17.21 -6.64
C PRO A 79 -5.41 17.70 -5.54
N ASP A 80 -6.42 18.52 -5.90
CA ASP A 80 -7.42 19.06 -4.97
C ASP A 80 -8.74 18.25 -4.95
N LEU A 81 -8.76 17.02 -5.48
CA LEU A 81 -9.94 16.16 -5.48
C LEU A 81 -10.53 15.98 -4.06
N ALA A 82 -9.67 15.74 -3.06
CA ALA A 82 -10.11 15.58 -1.68
C ALA A 82 -10.81 16.84 -1.15
N GLY A 83 -10.20 18.03 -1.33
CA GLY A 83 -10.78 19.30 -0.89
C GLY A 83 -12.08 19.67 -1.60
N HIS A 84 -12.28 19.23 -2.85
CA HIS A 84 -13.57 19.35 -3.53
C HIS A 84 -14.64 18.44 -2.92
N LEU A 85 -14.34 17.15 -2.72
CA LEU A 85 -15.27 16.19 -2.15
C LEU A 85 -15.68 16.57 -0.72
N GLU A 86 -14.76 17.15 0.05
CA GLU A 86 -15.03 17.66 1.39
C GLU A 86 -16.07 18.78 1.44
N ARG A 87 -16.26 19.52 0.34
CA ARG A 87 -17.25 20.61 0.25
C ARG A 87 -18.65 20.13 -0.14
N LEU A 88 -18.76 18.94 -0.71
CA LEU A 88 -20.03 18.35 -1.11
C LEU A 88 -20.76 17.74 0.09
N THR A 89 -22.09 17.72 0.02
CA THR A 89 -22.95 16.94 0.93
C THR A 89 -22.89 15.44 0.59
N PRO A 90 -23.26 14.54 1.52
CA PRO A 90 -23.34 13.11 1.23
C PRO A 90 -24.21 12.78 0.01
N GLU A 91 -25.35 13.45 -0.15
CA GLU A 91 -26.26 13.28 -1.29
C GLU A 91 -25.62 13.72 -2.62
N GLU A 92 -24.85 14.80 -2.61
CA GLU A 92 -24.08 15.26 -3.78
C GLU A 92 -22.95 14.29 -4.12
N ILE A 93 -22.28 13.70 -3.12
CA ILE A 93 -21.24 12.68 -3.36
C ILE A 93 -21.86 11.42 -3.95
N ARG A 94 -23.00 10.94 -3.43
CA ARG A 94 -23.74 9.81 -4.01
C ARG A 94 -24.11 10.06 -5.46
N SER A 95 -24.69 11.24 -5.73
CA SER A 95 -25.06 11.67 -7.09
C SER A 95 -23.84 11.73 -8.02
N LEU A 96 -22.71 12.26 -7.54
CA LEU A 96 -21.44 12.30 -8.28
C LEU A 96 -20.97 10.89 -8.65
N MET A 97 -20.96 9.96 -7.69
CA MET A 97 -20.51 8.58 -7.92
C MET A 97 -21.35 7.88 -8.98
N GLU A 98 -22.68 8.04 -8.94
CA GLU A 98 -23.56 7.48 -9.96
C GLU A 98 -23.33 8.11 -11.34
N ALA A 99 -23.17 9.44 -11.41
CA ALA A 99 -22.87 10.13 -12.66
C ALA A 99 -21.53 9.65 -13.26
N LEU A 100 -20.46 9.58 -12.45
CA LEU A 100 -19.15 9.08 -12.90
C LEU A 100 -19.21 7.62 -13.37
N TRP A 101 -20.02 6.78 -12.71
CA TRP A 101 -20.23 5.40 -13.13
C TRP A 101 -20.92 5.30 -14.49
N GLU A 102 -21.95 6.11 -14.75
CA GLU A 102 -22.61 6.12 -16.07
C GLU A 102 -21.64 6.54 -17.18
N VAL A 103 -20.78 7.53 -16.92
CA VAL A 103 -19.74 7.97 -17.86
C VAL A 103 -18.73 6.85 -18.12
N GLN A 104 -18.28 6.16 -17.07
CA GLN A 104 -17.36 5.02 -17.19
C GLN A 104 -17.98 3.90 -18.03
N ARG A 105 -19.25 3.56 -17.76
CA ARG A 105 -20.01 2.53 -18.48
C ARG A 105 -20.21 2.89 -19.95
N ALA A 106 -20.39 4.17 -20.26
CA ALA A 106 -20.51 4.66 -21.63
C ALA A 106 -19.18 4.66 -22.40
N GLY A 107 -18.03 4.51 -21.72
CA GLY A 107 -16.70 4.52 -22.32
C GLY A 107 -16.28 5.89 -22.85
N GLU A 108 -16.82 6.97 -22.28
CA GLU A 108 -16.60 8.35 -22.75
C GLU A 108 -15.27 8.96 -22.30
N VAL A 109 -14.59 8.35 -21.32
CA VAL A 109 -13.39 8.89 -20.66
C VAL A 109 -12.32 7.81 -20.53
N ASP A 110 -11.06 8.24 -20.37
CA ASP A 110 -9.93 7.37 -20.07
C ASP A 110 -10.26 6.42 -18.89
N PRO A 111 -10.13 5.10 -19.08
CA PRO A 111 -10.46 4.11 -18.05
C PRO A 111 -9.63 4.24 -16.77
N GLY A 112 -8.47 4.93 -16.78
CA GLY A 112 -7.65 5.14 -15.59
C GLY A 112 -8.14 6.26 -14.67
N VAL A 113 -8.90 7.23 -15.19
CA VAL A 113 -9.21 8.48 -14.48
C VAL A 113 -10.42 8.34 -13.56
N LEU A 114 -11.52 7.80 -14.10
CA LEU A 114 -12.80 7.72 -13.36
C LEU A 114 -12.74 6.80 -12.14
N PRO A 115 -12.07 5.63 -12.17
CA PRO A 115 -12.00 4.76 -10.99
C PRO A 115 -11.33 5.43 -9.79
N VAL A 116 -10.35 6.33 -10.02
CA VAL A 116 -9.67 7.08 -8.95
C VAL A 116 -10.63 8.09 -8.32
N ALA A 117 -11.41 8.82 -9.12
CA ALA A 117 -12.39 9.77 -8.63
C ALA A 117 -13.51 9.08 -7.84
N ILE A 118 -14.04 7.95 -8.35
CA ILE A 118 -15.06 7.15 -7.66
C ILE A 118 -14.50 6.59 -6.35
N GLN A 119 -13.25 6.08 -6.33
CA GLN A 119 -12.61 5.60 -5.10
C GLN A 119 -12.45 6.70 -4.05
N ALA A 120 -12.05 7.92 -4.46
CA ALA A 120 -11.93 9.05 -3.54
C ALA A 120 -13.31 9.48 -2.99
N ALA A 121 -14.32 9.53 -3.85
CA ALA A 121 -15.71 9.81 -3.44
C ALA A 121 -16.24 8.75 -2.46
N ALA A 122 -15.96 7.46 -2.71
CA ALA A 122 -16.32 6.36 -1.82
C ALA A 122 -15.67 6.50 -0.44
N ARG A 123 -14.38 6.86 -0.38
CA ARG A 123 -13.66 7.13 0.87
C ARG A 123 -14.29 8.27 1.64
N GLU A 124 -14.57 9.37 0.97
CA GLU A 124 -15.17 10.53 1.63
C GLU A 124 -16.60 10.24 2.13
N LEU A 125 -17.40 9.51 1.35
CA LEU A 125 -18.75 9.12 1.75
C LEU A 125 -18.71 8.18 2.96
N TYR A 126 -17.85 7.15 2.94
CA TYR A 126 -17.68 6.24 4.06
C TYR A 126 -17.18 6.96 5.32
N ARG A 127 -16.24 7.91 5.19
CA ARG A 127 -15.77 8.72 6.31
C ARG A 127 -16.90 9.49 7.01
N ARG A 128 -17.92 9.93 6.26
CA ARG A 128 -19.06 10.70 6.79
C ARG A 128 -20.18 9.84 7.35
N GLU A 129 -20.52 8.76 6.66
CA GLU A 129 -21.72 7.98 6.95
C GLU A 129 -21.43 6.58 7.52
N GLY A 130 -20.18 6.13 7.45
CA GLY A 130 -19.74 4.81 7.87
C GLY A 130 -20.55 3.70 7.21
N ILE A 131 -21.17 2.86 8.04
CA ILE A 131 -22.00 1.73 7.59
C ILE A 131 -23.17 2.15 6.70
N GLY A 132 -23.74 3.35 6.90
CA GLY A 132 -24.84 3.85 6.06
C GLY A 132 -24.45 3.96 4.57
N ALA A 133 -23.19 4.29 4.28
CA ALA A 133 -22.69 4.31 2.91
C ALA A 133 -22.64 2.91 2.29
N LEU A 134 -22.27 1.89 3.08
CA LEU A 134 -22.22 0.50 2.63
C LEU A 134 -23.61 -0.09 2.38
N GLU A 135 -24.58 0.24 3.24
CA GLU A 135 -25.99 -0.12 3.06
C GLU A 135 -26.52 0.44 1.74
N TRP A 136 -26.31 1.74 1.49
CA TRP A 136 -26.66 2.38 0.23
C TRP A 136 -25.97 1.72 -0.96
N GLY A 137 -24.66 1.50 -0.88
CA GLY A 137 -23.87 0.84 -1.93
C GLY A 137 -24.42 -0.55 -2.29
N ASN A 138 -24.77 -1.37 -1.29
CA ASN A 138 -25.34 -2.69 -1.55
C ASN A 138 -26.70 -2.61 -2.29
N THR A 139 -27.54 -1.60 -2.00
CA THR A 139 -28.79 -1.41 -2.76
C THR A 139 -28.53 -1.07 -4.24
N LEU A 140 -27.44 -0.35 -4.54
CA LEU A 140 -27.03 -0.05 -5.91
C LEU A 140 -26.44 -1.27 -6.61
N ALA A 141 -25.70 -2.12 -5.88
CA ALA A 141 -25.17 -3.37 -6.43
C ALA A 141 -26.30 -4.30 -6.91
N GLU A 142 -27.41 -4.35 -6.17
CA GLU A 142 -28.63 -5.08 -6.57
C GLU A 142 -29.29 -4.51 -7.84
N GLN A 143 -28.99 -3.25 -8.18
CA GLN A 143 -29.41 -2.59 -9.42
C GLN A 143 -28.37 -2.70 -10.55
N GLY A 144 -27.32 -3.51 -10.37
CA GLY A 144 -26.27 -3.73 -11.37
C GLY A 144 -25.10 -2.75 -11.29
N LYS A 145 -25.03 -1.89 -10.27
CA LYS A 145 -23.91 -0.95 -10.04
C LYS A 145 -22.92 -1.49 -8.99
N SER A 146 -22.54 -2.76 -9.09
CA SER A 146 -21.72 -3.45 -8.09
C SER A 146 -20.33 -2.83 -7.92
N GLU A 147 -19.79 -2.15 -8.93
CA GLU A 147 -18.51 -1.45 -8.83
C GLU A 147 -18.53 -0.32 -7.79
N ILE A 148 -19.63 0.44 -7.68
CA ILE A 148 -19.75 1.48 -6.64
C ILE A 148 -19.68 0.84 -5.25
N PHE A 149 -20.41 -0.27 -5.06
CA PHE A 149 -20.38 -1.01 -3.81
C PHE A 149 -18.99 -1.55 -3.49
N GLU A 150 -18.28 -2.09 -4.49
CA GLU A 150 -16.89 -2.53 -4.34
C GLU A 150 -15.99 -1.40 -3.81
N LYS A 151 -16.08 -0.19 -4.38
CA LYS A 151 -15.26 0.96 -3.95
C LYS A 151 -15.57 1.40 -2.53
N LEU A 152 -16.83 1.31 -2.10
CA LEU A 152 -17.23 1.59 -0.72
C LEU A 152 -16.70 0.54 0.25
N VAL A 153 -16.77 -0.75 -0.11
CA VAL A 153 -16.17 -1.83 0.70
C VAL A 153 -14.66 -1.65 0.79
N MET A 154 -13.99 -1.28 -0.30
CA MET A 154 -12.57 -0.93 -0.30
C MET A 154 -12.27 0.21 0.69
N ALA A 155 -13.03 1.30 0.65
CA ALA A 155 -12.88 2.41 1.60
C ALA A 155 -13.06 1.97 3.06
N ALA A 156 -14.08 1.14 3.33
CA ALA A 156 -14.32 0.59 4.66
C ALA A 156 -13.18 -0.31 5.14
N VAL A 157 -12.61 -1.12 4.24
CA VAL A 157 -11.49 -2.01 4.53
C VAL A 157 -10.21 -1.23 4.87
N GLU A 158 -9.96 -0.08 4.22
CA GLU A 158 -8.81 0.77 4.56
C GLU A 158 -8.93 1.41 5.95
N ASP A 159 -10.14 1.84 6.31
CA ASP A 159 -10.41 2.55 7.55
C ASP A 159 -10.58 1.58 8.74
N SER A 160 -11.51 0.62 8.62
CA SER A 160 -11.87 -0.33 9.67
C SER A 160 -12.12 -1.75 9.09
N PRO A 161 -11.06 -2.56 8.91
CA PRO A 161 -11.18 -3.92 8.37
C PRO A 161 -12.21 -4.79 9.09
N GLU A 162 -12.32 -4.66 10.42
CA GLU A 162 -13.23 -5.45 11.24
C GLU A 162 -14.70 -5.13 10.91
N GLN A 163 -15.05 -3.85 10.82
CA GLN A 163 -16.39 -3.41 10.45
C GLN A 163 -16.72 -3.74 8.99
N ALA A 164 -15.71 -3.75 8.12
CA ALA A 164 -15.88 -4.05 6.70
C ALA A 164 -16.07 -5.54 6.41
N LYS A 165 -15.64 -6.45 7.31
CA LYS A 165 -15.63 -7.89 7.06
C LYS A 165 -17.00 -8.48 6.63
N PRO A 166 -18.13 -8.15 7.27
CA PRO A 166 -19.43 -8.65 6.81
C PRO A 166 -19.76 -8.22 5.39
N TRP A 167 -19.35 -7.01 5.01
CA TRP A 167 -19.59 -6.44 3.68
C TRP A 167 -18.67 -7.05 2.62
N VAL A 168 -17.42 -7.35 2.98
CA VAL A 168 -16.52 -8.17 2.17
C VAL A 168 -17.15 -9.53 1.90
N ASP A 169 -17.69 -10.20 2.91
CA ASP A 169 -18.31 -11.53 2.75
C ASP A 169 -19.55 -11.47 1.85
N ILE A 170 -20.41 -10.46 2.05
CA ILE A 170 -21.57 -10.21 1.17
C ILE A 170 -21.09 -10.03 -0.27
N PHE A 171 -20.10 -9.17 -0.49
CA PHE A 171 -19.60 -8.89 -1.82
C PHE A 171 -19.00 -10.15 -2.48
N GLN A 172 -18.18 -10.89 -1.74
CA GLN A 172 -17.55 -12.10 -2.24
C GLN A 172 -18.56 -13.20 -2.58
N SER A 173 -19.62 -13.34 -1.78
CA SER A 173 -20.65 -14.35 -2.02
C SER A 173 -21.54 -14.04 -3.23
N LYS A 174 -21.77 -12.75 -3.53
CA LYS A 174 -22.74 -12.32 -4.55
C LYS A 174 -22.10 -11.89 -5.87
N TYR A 175 -20.95 -11.22 -5.83
CA TYR A 175 -20.43 -10.46 -6.98
C TYR A 175 -19.00 -10.86 -7.39
N ALA A 176 -18.19 -11.39 -6.49
CA ALA A 176 -16.81 -11.73 -6.80
C ALA A 176 -16.67 -13.05 -7.57
N PHE A 177 -15.61 -13.15 -8.36
CA PHE A 177 -15.20 -14.41 -8.96
C PHE A 177 -14.72 -15.38 -7.86
N PRO A 178 -15.01 -16.70 -7.96
CA PRO A 178 -14.50 -17.66 -6.99
C PRO A 178 -12.99 -17.52 -6.80
N PHE A 179 -12.55 -17.55 -5.55
CA PHE A 179 -11.14 -17.47 -5.14
C PHE A 179 -10.44 -16.11 -5.34
N SER A 180 -11.13 -15.06 -5.81
CA SER A 180 -10.59 -13.70 -5.78
C SER A 180 -11.11 -12.92 -4.56
N ASN A 181 -10.24 -12.11 -3.97
CA ASN A 181 -10.61 -11.13 -2.96
C ASN A 181 -9.96 -9.79 -3.32
N PRO A 182 -10.69 -8.89 -4.02
CA PRO A 182 -10.13 -7.62 -4.46
C PRO A 182 -9.80 -6.68 -3.29
N PHE A 183 -10.30 -6.97 -2.09
CA PHE A 183 -10.13 -6.10 -0.93
C PHE A 183 -8.83 -6.35 -0.18
N ARG A 184 -8.16 -7.50 -0.37
CA ARG A 184 -6.94 -7.85 0.36
C ARG A 184 -5.81 -6.87 0.11
N GLU A 185 -5.56 -6.55 -1.15
CA GLU A 185 -4.47 -5.63 -1.53
C GLU A 185 -4.66 -4.27 -0.86
N VAL A 186 -5.87 -3.75 -0.97
CA VAL A 186 -6.27 -2.47 -0.38
C VAL A 186 -6.10 -2.50 1.14
N ALA A 187 -6.54 -3.57 1.80
CA ALA A 187 -6.39 -3.75 3.25
C ALA A 187 -4.94 -3.76 3.69
N PHE A 188 -4.11 -4.59 3.05
CA PHE A 188 -2.72 -4.78 3.46
C PHE A 188 -1.88 -3.56 3.17
N ARG A 189 -2.14 -2.86 2.07
CA ARG A 189 -1.50 -1.58 1.78
C ARG A 189 -1.88 -0.52 2.82
N ALA A 190 -3.15 -0.39 3.18
CA ALA A 190 -3.54 0.56 4.23
C ALA A 190 -2.96 0.17 5.59
N ALA A 191 -2.95 -1.11 5.93
CA ALA A 191 -2.40 -1.64 7.16
C ALA A 191 -0.87 -1.48 7.26
N SER A 192 -0.14 -1.63 6.14
CA SER A 192 1.32 -1.54 6.14
C SER A 192 1.82 -0.15 6.58
N THR A 193 1.09 0.90 6.22
CA THR A 193 1.38 2.27 6.67
C THR A 193 1.21 2.48 8.18
N LYS A 194 0.51 1.57 8.86
CA LYS A 194 0.25 1.59 10.31
C LYS A 194 1.17 0.65 11.10
N GLY A 195 2.00 -0.15 10.43
CA GLY A 195 2.93 -1.09 11.07
C GLY A 195 2.46 -2.55 11.07
N VAL A 196 3.30 -3.43 11.62
CA VAL A 196 3.12 -4.89 11.57
C VAL A 196 1.81 -5.36 12.23
N ASP A 197 1.41 -4.74 13.34
CA ASP A 197 0.21 -5.13 14.09
C ASP A 197 -1.05 -4.99 13.23
N ALA A 198 -1.16 -3.87 12.52
CA ALA A 198 -2.29 -3.63 11.62
C ALA A 198 -2.30 -4.64 10.46
N VAL A 199 -1.14 -5.03 9.94
CA VAL A 199 -1.03 -6.00 8.84
C VAL A 199 -1.47 -7.39 9.31
N LEU A 200 -1.00 -7.82 10.47
CA LEU A 200 -1.38 -9.11 11.07
C LEU A 200 -2.87 -9.14 11.40
N GLU A 201 -3.43 -8.02 11.85
CA GLU A 201 -4.86 -7.89 12.11
C GLU A 201 -5.69 -7.95 10.83
N ALA A 202 -5.31 -7.21 9.78
CA ALA A 202 -5.94 -7.29 8.46
C ALA A 202 -5.91 -8.73 7.91
N ARG A 203 -4.79 -9.44 8.12
CA ARG A 203 -4.64 -10.86 7.75
C ARG A 203 -5.61 -11.74 8.52
N ARG A 204 -5.71 -11.55 9.84
CA ARG A 204 -6.64 -12.30 10.70
C ARG A 204 -8.08 -12.14 10.24
N ILE A 205 -8.46 -10.92 9.87
CA ILE A 205 -9.83 -10.57 9.48
C ILE A 205 -10.16 -11.08 8.06
N LEU A 206 -9.33 -10.80 7.07
CA LEU A 206 -9.62 -11.09 5.65
C LEU A 206 -9.08 -12.44 5.16
N GLY A 207 -8.29 -13.10 6.00
CA GLY A 207 -7.59 -14.35 5.69
C GLY A 207 -6.58 -14.22 4.55
N GLY A 208 -5.93 -15.34 4.22
CA GLY A 208 -4.99 -15.44 3.10
C GLY A 208 -3.54 -15.06 3.45
N GLY A 209 -2.71 -15.02 2.40
CA GLY A 209 -1.33 -14.58 2.48
C GLY A 209 -1.23 -13.06 2.28
N VAL A 210 -0.20 -12.46 2.86
CA VAL A 210 0.03 -11.01 2.81
C VAL A 210 0.78 -10.56 1.53
N GLY A 211 1.49 -11.48 0.87
CA GLY A 211 2.03 -11.39 -0.50
C GLY A 211 2.74 -10.10 -0.93
N GLU A 212 2.75 -9.82 -2.24
CA GLU A 212 3.32 -8.61 -2.88
C GLU A 212 2.71 -7.29 -2.37
N GLN A 213 1.61 -7.35 -1.62
CA GLN A 213 0.73 -6.23 -1.34
C GLN A 213 1.32 -5.26 -0.30
N LEU A 214 2.39 -5.66 0.39
CA LEU A 214 3.13 -4.80 1.34
C LEU A 214 4.07 -3.79 0.68
N VAL A 215 4.47 -4.00 -0.58
CA VAL A 215 5.62 -3.30 -1.20
C VAL A 215 5.23 -1.94 -1.78
N TYR A 216 3.93 -1.70 -1.94
CA TYR A 216 3.41 -0.50 -2.59
C TYR A 216 3.13 0.61 -1.56
N GLY A 217 4.18 1.11 -0.91
CA GLY A 217 4.09 2.27 -0.02
C GLY A 217 5.28 2.41 0.94
N PRO A 218 5.48 3.60 1.54
CA PRO A 218 6.46 3.77 2.60
C PRO A 218 6.02 2.94 3.81
N LEU A 219 6.93 2.10 4.31
CA LEU A 219 6.74 1.42 5.58
C LEU A 219 7.22 2.32 6.72
N PRO A 220 6.60 2.24 7.91
CA PRO A 220 7.13 2.87 9.11
C PRO A 220 8.58 2.45 9.39
N ASP A 221 9.39 3.36 9.93
CA ASP A 221 10.79 3.11 10.29
C ASP A 221 10.94 1.93 11.29
N ASP A 222 9.91 1.69 12.10
CA ASP A 222 9.85 0.65 13.13
C ASP A 222 9.07 -0.61 12.69
N PHE A 223 8.86 -0.81 11.39
CA PHE A 223 8.16 -1.99 10.87
C PHE A 223 8.91 -3.30 11.23
N ASP A 224 8.31 -4.13 12.09
CA ASP A 224 8.92 -5.39 12.56
C ASP A 224 8.71 -6.55 11.56
N PHE A 225 9.57 -6.60 10.54
CA PHE A 225 9.59 -7.66 9.54
C PHE A 225 9.83 -9.06 10.14
N LYS A 226 10.65 -9.15 11.20
CA LYS A 226 10.96 -10.42 11.85
C LYS A 226 9.70 -11.05 12.43
N ARG A 227 8.91 -10.26 13.16
CA ARG A 227 7.62 -10.70 13.69
C ARG A 227 6.63 -11.03 12.59
N MET A 228 6.59 -10.24 11.51
CA MET A 228 5.75 -10.52 10.34
C MET A 228 6.03 -11.91 9.75
N LEU A 229 7.30 -12.26 9.56
CA LEU A 229 7.73 -13.57 9.04
C LEU A 229 7.39 -14.72 10.01
N ALA A 230 7.51 -14.48 11.31
CA ALA A 230 7.23 -15.47 12.35
C ALA A 230 5.73 -15.77 12.51
N GLU A 231 4.87 -14.74 12.45
CA GLU A 231 3.43 -14.86 12.72
C GLU A 231 2.58 -15.12 11.47
N ALA A 232 3.12 -14.88 10.27
CA ALA A 232 2.41 -15.15 9.01
C ALA A 232 3.08 -16.23 8.14
N PRO A 233 3.49 -17.40 8.70
CA PRO A 233 4.27 -18.35 7.95
C PRO A 233 3.49 -19.04 6.83
N ASP A 234 2.16 -19.02 6.90
CA ASP A 234 1.27 -19.68 5.94
C ASP A 234 1.07 -18.84 4.66
N SER A 235 1.49 -17.57 4.69
CA SER A 235 1.61 -16.75 3.47
C SER A 235 2.65 -17.33 2.50
N MET A 236 3.36 -18.40 2.91
CA MET A 236 4.38 -19.12 2.16
C MET A 236 3.83 -20.24 1.26
N GLY A 237 2.52 -20.29 1.03
CA GLY A 237 1.94 -20.80 -0.21
C GLY A 237 1.82 -22.33 -0.34
N SER A 238 0.57 -22.80 -0.33
CA SER A 238 0.22 -24.08 -0.95
C SER A 238 -0.15 -23.92 -2.43
N HIS A 239 -0.56 -22.74 -2.91
CA HIS A 239 -1.18 -22.55 -4.24
C HIS A 239 -0.71 -21.27 -4.95
N GLY A 240 0.59 -21.14 -5.26
CA GLY A 240 1.05 -20.04 -6.13
C GLY A 240 0.88 -18.62 -5.57
N ALA A 241 0.62 -18.47 -4.28
CA ALA A 241 0.65 -17.17 -3.62
C ALA A 241 2.09 -16.64 -3.68
N VAL A 242 2.25 -15.47 -4.29
CA VAL A 242 3.49 -14.70 -4.17
C VAL A 242 3.70 -14.44 -2.69
N GLY A 243 4.86 -14.81 -2.16
CA GLY A 243 5.15 -14.74 -0.74
C GLY A 243 5.68 -13.37 -0.34
N PHE A 244 6.39 -13.33 0.79
CA PHE A 244 7.06 -12.14 1.30
C PHE A 244 8.36 -11.77 0.57
N GLU A 245 8.64 -12.32 -0.60
CA GLU A 245 9.91 -12.11 -1.31
C GLU A 245 10.24 -10.62 -1.43
N SER A 246 9.30 -9.82 -1.94
CA SER A 246 9.50 -8.38 -2.12
C SER A 246 9.58 -7.60 -0.80
N ALA A 247 8.89 -8.04 0.26
CA ALA A 247 8.98 -7.40 1.58
C ALA A 247 10.34 -7.69 2.25
N VAL A 248 10.85 -8.91 2.08
CA VAL A 248 12.20 -9.28 2.54
C VAL A 248 13.27 -8.58 1.72
N GLU A 249 13.06 -8.42 0.42
CA GLU A 249 13.95 -7.63 -0.44
C GLU A 249 14.02 -6.17 0.02
N LEU A 250 12.87 -5.52 0.26
CA LEU A 250 12.80 -4.16 0.78
C LEU A 250 13.47 -4.04 2.16
N TRP A 251 13.23 -4.99 3.06
CA TRP A 251 13.87 -5.03 4.37
C TRP A 251 15.39 -5.15 4.25
N ALA A 252 15.88 -6.07 3.43
CA ALA A 252 17.31 -6.28 3.22
C ALA A 252 18.00 -5.08 2.56
N GLY A 253 17.27 -4.28 1.77
CA GLY A 253 17.75 -2.99 1.27
C GLY A 253 17.78 -1.89 2.34
N THR A 254 17.00 -2.02 3.41
CA THR A 254 16.94 -1.01 4.49
C THR A 254 17.89 -1.34 5.66
N ASP A 255 17.89 -2.60 6.09
CA ASP A 255 18.72 -3.14 7.18
C ASP A 255 19.20 -4.56 6.83
N PRO A 256 20.30 -4.67 6.05
CA PRO A 256 20.79 -5.94 5.52
C PRO A 256 21.23 -6.91 6.61
N ASP A 257 21.87 -6.40 7.68
CA ASP A 257 22.38 -7.23 8.78
C ASP A 257 21.22 -7.82 9.59
N ALA A 258 20.20 -7.03 9.92
CA ALA A 258 19.02 -7.52 10.63
C ALA A 258 18.24 -8.54 9.79
N ALA A 259 18.05 -8.27 8.50
CA ALA A 259 17.37 -9.19 7.58
C ALA A 259 18.11 -10.54 7.50
N TRP A 260 19.44 -10.52 7.36
CA TRP A 260 20.26 -11.74 7.35
C TRP A 260 20.17 -12.51 8.66
N GLN A 261 20.32 -11.81 9.79
CA GLN A 261 20.27 -12.44 11.11
C GLN A 261 18.92 -13.12 11.35
N ALA A 262 17.81 -12.46 11.02
CA ALA A 262 16.48 -13.04 11.15
C ALA A 262 16.25 -14.26 10.26
N LEU A 263 16.80 -14.25 9.03
CA LEU A 263 16.75 -15.42 8.15
C LEU A 263 17.51 -16.61 8.75
N MET A 264 18.70 -16.36 9.31
CA MET A 264 19.53 -17.38 9.94
C MET A 264 18.87 -17.97 11.19
N GLU A 265 18.25 -17.14 12.02
CA GLU A 265 17.46 -17.58 13.18
C GLU A 265 16.26 -18.44 12.75
N THR A 266 15.54 -18.03 11.70
CA THR A 266 14.40 -18.78 11.14
C THR A 266 14.84 -20.12 10.52
N GLY A 267 16.06 -20.18 9.96
CA GLY A 267 16.63 -21.37 9.32
C GLY A 267 16.97 -22.52 10.26
N GLY A 268 17.07 -22.27 11.58
CA GLY A 268 17.28 -23.32 12.59
C GLY A 268 16.13 -24.31 12.64
N ASP A 269 14.91 -23.78 12.74
CA ASP A 269 13.69 -24.57 12.89
C ASP A 269 12.94 -24.78 11.57
N ASN A 270 13.19 -23.94 10.56
CA ASN A 270 12.46 -23.97 9.30
C ASN A 270 13.33 -23.68 8.05
N ARG A 271 14.34 -24.53 7.80
CA ARG A 271 15.29 -24.38 6.66
C ARG A 271 14.67 -24.09 5.29
N LYS A 272 13.48 -24.63 5.01
CA LYS A 272 12.79 -24.41 3.73
C LYS A 272 12.38 -22.95 3.54
N VAL A 273 11.95 -22.31 4.63
CA VAL A 273 11.59 -20.89 4.66
C VAL A 273 12.83 -20.05 4.41
N ALA A 274 13.91 -20.33 5.14
CA ALA A 274 15.16 -19.59 4.97
C ALA A 274 15.67 -19.67 3.52
N SER A 275 15.68 -20.87 2.92
CA SER A 275 16.15 -21.04 1.54
C SER A 275 15.33 -20.29 0.49
N ARG A 276 14.05 -20.04 0.76
CA ARG A 276 13.15 -19.37 -0.19
C ARG A 276 13.44 -17.88 -0.32
N TYR A 277 13.83 -17.24 0.79
CA TYR A 277 14.05 -15.80 0.83
C TYR A 277 15.51 -15.40 0.62
N LEU A 278 16.43 -16.36 0.46
CA LEU A 278 17.84 -16.08 0.20
C LEU A 278 18.01 -15.13 -0.99
N ASP A 279 17.36 -15.43 -2.11
CA ASP A 279 17.47 -14.61 -3.34
C ASP A 279 16.95 -13.19 -3.10
N SER A 280 15.83 -13.03 -2.41
CA SER A 280 15.26 -11.71 -2.05
C SER A 280 16.19 -10.90 -1.16
N ILE A 281 16.82 -11.53 -0.16
CA ILE A 281 17.79 -10.83 0.71
C ILE A 281 18.98 -10.33 -0.13
N PHE A 282 19.55 -11.18 -0.98
CA PHE A 282 20.68 -10.78 -1.80
C PHE A 282 20.32 -9.68 -2.80
N ASN A 283 19.13 -9.75 -3.41
CA ASN A 283 18.63 -8.70 -4.29
C ASN A 283 18.51 -7.37 -3.54
N GLY A 284 17.89 -7.36 -2.35
CA GLY A 284 17.73 -6.16 -1.54
C GLY A 284 19.07 -5.56 -1.12
N MET A 285 19.98 -6.40 -0.61
CA MET A 285 21.35 -5.98 -0.25
C MET A 285 22.07 -5.35 -1.44
N SER A 286 21.97 -5.95 -2.63
CA SER A 286 22.70 -5.49 -3.81
C SER A 286 22.27 -4.11 -4.30
N GLN A 287 21.03 -3.70 -4.03
CA GLN A 287 20.52 -2.37 -4.40
C GLN A 287 21.20 -1.25 -3.62
N THR A 288 21.67 -1.52 -2.39
CA THR A 288 22.35 -0.52 -1.53
C THR A 288 23.82 -0.29 -1.87
N VAL A 289 24.47 -1.23 -2.58
CA VAL A 289 25.91 -1.18 -2.85
C VAL A 289 26.25 -0.24 -4.03
N GLY A 290 25.23 0.22 -4.76
CA GLY A 290 25.37 1.10 -5.93
C GLY A 290 25.21 2.60 -5.66
N GLU A 291 24.88 3.01 -4.43
CA GLU A 291 24.72 4.41 -3.99
C GLU A 291 25.95 4.90 -3.20
#